data_AF-A0A957KGT0-F1
#
_entry.id   AF-A0A957KGT0-F1
#
_cell.length_a   1.000
_cell.length_b   1.000
_cell.length_c   1.000
_cell.angle_alpha   90.00
_cell.angle_beta   90.00
_cell.angle_gamma   90.00
#
_symmetry.space_group_name_H-M   'P 1'
#
loop_
_entity.id
_entity.type
_entity.pdbx_description
1 polymer ?
#
loop_
_entity_poly.entity_id
_entity_poly.type
_entity_poly.pdbx_seq_one_letter_code
_entity_poly.pdbx_strand_id
1 'polypeptide(L)'
;MKQPELSFQEVEERLPDYLLGTLAPDEMLAVLTHLEAQAELRQKLQHLEESMTALALSAPDVPLSPHVKTEFLAQVEADLRRETAPVSRPLPQAETQATFVERLRQWWRRPGPQIAFVAGAMAVLVTLSIYTFGLSGRLDEARADLAVSEAAQAQLSTDQESLTADLMATH
;
A
#
# COMPACT_ATOMS: atom_id res chain seq x y z
N MET A 1 11.85 -13.33 -27.55
CA MET A 1 11.36 -14.50 -26.79
C MET A 1 9.86 -14.28 -26.60
N LYS A 2 9.02 -15.18 -27.12
CA LYS A 2 7.57 -15.15 -26.88
C LYS A 2 7.37 -15.55 -25.41
N GLN A 3 6.75 -14.69 -24.60
CA GLN A 3 6.27 -15.14 -23.29
C GLN A 3 5.20 -16.21 -23.55
N PRO A 4 5.29 -17.39 -22.90
CA PRO A 4 4.20 -18.35 -22.95
C PRO A 4 2.96 -17.67 -22.35
N GLU A 5 1.87 -17.62 -23.10
CA GLU A 5 0.59 -17.16 -22.56
C GLU A 5 0.14 -18.21 -21.55
N LEU A 6 0.17 -17.85 -20.26
CA LEU A 6 -0.35 -18.72 -19.21
C LEU A 6 -1.88 -18.80 -19.39
N SER A 7 -2.39 -20.02 -19.40
CA SER A 7 -3.83 -20.24 -19.39
C SER A 7 -4.43 -19.86 -18.03
N PHE A 8 -5.74 -19.61 -17.99
CA PHE A 8 -6.49 -19.36 -16.76
C PHE A 8 -6.18 -20.41 -15.68
N GLN A 9 -6.21 -21.69 -16.08
CA GLN A 9 -6.01 -22.81 -15.17
C GLN A 9 -4.57 -22.84 -14.63
N GLU A 10 -3.57 -22.58 -15.46
CA GLU A 10 -2.17 -22.52 -15.01
C GLU A 10 -1.93 -21.37 -14.03
N VAL A 11 -2.61 -20.23 -14.22
CA VAL A 11 -2.52 -19.12 -13.26
C VAL A 11 -3.21 -19.47 -11.95
N GLU A 12 -4.38 -20.11 -12.01
CA GLU A 12 -5.11 -20.58 -10.83
C GLU A 12 -4.26 -21.54 -9.98
N GLU A 13 -3.61 -22.50 -10.62
CA GLU A 13 -2.73 -23.47 -9.96
C GLU A 13 -1.51 -22.79 -9.28
N ARG A 14 -1.10 -21.62 -9.78
CA ARG A 14 0.03 -20.84 -9.26
C ARG A 14 -0.34 -19.80 -8.20
N LEU A 15 -1.63 -19.56 -7.95
CA LEU A 15 -2.06 -18.58 -6.93
C LEU A 15 -1.53 -18.88 -5.51
N PRO A 16 -1.46 -20.15 -5.04
CA PRO A 16 -0.86 -20.45 -3.74
C PRO A 16 0.63 -20.08 -3.69
N ASP A 17 1.38 -20.39 -4.74
CA ASP A 17 2.81 -20.10 -4.83
C ASP A 17 3.07 -18.59 -4.90
N TYR A 18 2.18 -17.85 -5.58
CA TYR A 18 2.15 -16.39 -5.60
C TYR A 18 1.93 -15.82 -4.20
N LEU A 19 0.92 -16.30 -3.47
CA LEU A 19 0.58 -15.85 -2.13
C LEU A 19 1.73 -16.11 -1.12
N LEU A 20 2.39 -17.25 -1.26
CA LEU A 20 3.55 -17.62 -0.44
C LEU A 20 4.85 -16.91 -0.85
N GLY A 21 4.84 -16.15 -1.96
CA GLY A 21 6.03 -15.45 -2.48
C GLY A 21 7.12 -16.39 -3.00
N THR A 22 6.74 -17.58 -3.46
CA THR A 22 7.68 -18.64 -3.92
C THR A 22 7.90 -18.64 -5.43
N LEU A 23 7.07 -17.92 -6.19
CA LEU A 23 7.22 -17.76 -7.64
C LEU A 23 8.48 -16.97 -8.01
N ALA A 24 9.05 -17.29 -9.17
CA ALA A 24 10.12 -16.48 -9.73
C ALA A 24 9.60 -15.07 -10.13
N PRO A 25 10.47 -14.03 -10.18
CA PRO A 25 10.03 -12.65 -10.45
C PRO A 25 9.28 -12.46 -11.78
N ASP A 26 9.66 -13.22 -12.81
CA ASP A 26 9.01 -13.23 -14.12
C ASP A 26 7.65 -13.92 -14.09
N GLU A 27 7.52 -15.01 -13.33
CA GLU A 27 6.25 -15.71 -13.13
C GLU A 27 5.27 -14.87 -12.31
N MET A 28 5.76 -14.16 -11.28
CA MET A 28 4.95 -13.24 -10.48
C MET A 28 4.34 -12.13 -11.34
N LEU A 29 5.13 -11.54 -12.25
CA LEU A 29 4.63 -10.53 -13.19
C LEU A 29 3.57 -11.11 -14.14
N ALA A 30 3.76 -12.35 -14.59
CA ALA A 30 2.78 -13.02 -15.44
C ALA A 30 1.45 -13.22 -14.69
N VAL A 31 1.49 -13.76 -13.47
CA VAL A 31 0.31 -13.94 -12.62
C VAL A 31 -0.40 -12.62 -12.34
N LEU A 32 0.35 -11.56 -12.00
CA LEU A 32 -0.21 -10.20 -11.81
C LEU A 32 -0.96 -9.69 -13.03
N THR A 33 -0.39 -9.86 -14.21
CA THR A 33 -1.03 -9.44 -15.48
C THR A 33 -2.39 -10.13 -15.67
N HIS A 34 -2.49 -11.42 -15.32
CA HIS A 34 -3.74 -12.17 -15.40
C HIS A 34 -4.74 -11.77 -14.30
N LEU A 35 -4.28 -11.51 -13.08
CA LEU A 35 -5.11 -11.01 -11.99
C LEU A 35 -5.74 -9.65 -12.31
N GLU A 36 -5.01 -8.75 -12.96
CA GLU A 36 -5.54 -7.45 -13.40
C GLU A 36 -6.67 -7.60 -14.43
N ALA A 37 -6.51 -8.54 -15.36
CA ALA A 37 -7.44 -8.77 -16.45
C ALA A 37 -8.69 -9.58 -16.04
N GLN A 38 -8.59 -10.43 -15.02
CA GLN A 38 -9.60 -11.46 -14.73
C GLN A 38 -10.12 -11.34 -13.29
N ALA A 39 -11.38 -10.90 -13.15
CA ALA A 39 -12.00 -10.71 -11.84
C ALA A 39 -12.14 -12.01 -11.03
N GLU A 40 -12.38 -13.15 -11.69
CA GLU A 40 -12.53 -14.45 -11.03
C GLU A 40 -11.24 -14.88 -10.30
N LEU A 41 -10.07 -14.69 -10.91
CA LEU A 41 -8.79 -15.01 -10.26
C LEU A 41 -8.54 -14.15 -9.03
N ARG A 42 -8.95 -12.87 -9.04
CA ARG A 42 -8.84 -12.01 -7.86
C ARG A 42 -9.73 -12.47 -6.71
N GLN A 43 -10.94 -12.93 -7.02
CA GLN A 43 -11.83 -13.50 -5.99
C GLN A 43 -11.24 -14.77 -5.38
N LYS A 44 -10.65 -15.65 -6.20
CA LYS A 44 -9.95 -16.85 -5.73
C LYS A 44 -8.75 -16.49 -4.86
N LEU A 45 -7.93 -15.52 -5.29
CA LEU A 45 -6.80 -15.03 -4.51
C LEU A 45 -7.25 -14.46 -3.15
N GLN A 46 -8.29 -13.62 -3.13
CA GLN A 46 -8.84 -13.08 -1.89
C GLN A 46 -9.29 -14.19 -0.93
N HIS A 47 -9.95 -15.24 -1.43
CA HIS A 47 -10.37 -16.36 -0.58
C HIS A 47 -9.17 -17.14 0.00
N LEU A 48 -8.09 -17.28 -0.77
CA LEU A 48 -6.84 -17.87 -0.29
C LEU A 48 -6.17 -16.99 0.79
N GLU A 49 -6.15 -15.67 0.59
CA GLU A 49 -5.64 -14.70 1.58
C GLU A 49 -6.41 -14.77 2.91
N GLU A 50 -7.75 -14.83 2.84
CA GLU A 50 -8.61 -14.98 4.01
C GLU A 50 -8.32 -16.31 4.74
N SER A 51 -8.17 -17.40 4.00
CA SER A 51 -7.85 -18.71 4.55
C SER A 51 -6.46 -18.73 5.21
N MET A 52 -5.47 -18.11 4.58
CA MET A 52 -4.12 -17.99 5.14
C MET A 52 -4.09 -17.12 6.39
N THR A 53 -4.89 -16.05 6.42
CA THR A 53 -5.05 -15.19 7.60
C THR A 53 -5.68 -15.97 8.74
N ALA A 54 -6.76 -16.72 8.48
CA ALA A 54 -7.39 -17.57 9.49
C ALA A 54 -6.41 -18.63 10.04
N LEU A 55 -5.58 -19.22 9.16
CA LEU A 55 -4.54 -20.16 9.57
C LEU A 55 -3.48 -19.49 10.45
N ALA A 56 -3.00 -18.31 10.06
CA ALA A 56 -2.02 -17.55 10.83
C ALA A 56 -2.55 -17.18 12.23
N LEU A 57 -3.82 -16.81 12.35
CA LEU A 57 -4.48 -16.53 13.63
C LEU A 57 -4.72 -17.77 14.49
N SER A 58 -4.79 -18.96 13.87
CA SER A 58 -4.91 -20.23 14.58
C SER A 58 -3.57 -20.77 15.10
N ALA A 59 -2.45 -20.16 14.69
CA ALA A 59 -1.13 -20.58 15.15
C ALA A 59 -0.97 -20.34 16.66
N PRO A 60 -0.21 -21.21 17.37
CA PRO A 60 0.09 -20.97 18.78
C PRO A 60 0.81 -19.64 18.97
N ASP A 61 0.42 -18.90 20.01
CA ASP A 61 1.13 -17.68 20.38
C ASP A 61 2.54 -18.04 20.88
N VAL A 62 3.55 -17.47 20.24
CA VAL A 62 4.96 -17.65 20.61
C VAL A 62 5.47 -16.30 21.13
N PRO A 63 5.83 -16.19 22.42
CA PRO A 63 6.26 -14.92 22.98
C PRO A 63 7.53 -14.44 22.28
N LEU A 64 7.50 -13.21 21.78
CA LEU A 64 8.68 -12.58 21.19
C LEU A 64 9.73 -12.30 22.27
N SER A 65 11.01 -12.46 21.91
CA SER A 65 12.11 -12.07 22.79
C SER A 65 12.02 -10.57 23.10
N PRO A 66 12.12 -10.15 24.38
CA PRO A 66 12.04 -8.75 24.77
C PRO A 66 13.11 -7.89 24.09
N HIS A 67 14.28 -8.47 23.79
CA HIS A 67 15.36 -7.78 23.08
C HIS A 67 14.94 -7.34 21.67
N VAL A 68 14.30 -8.24 20.92
CA VAL A 68 13.85 -7.97 19.55
C VAL A 68 12.81 -6.85 19.54
N LYS A 69 11.89 -6.85 20.52
CA LYS A 69 10.89 -5.79 20.67
C LYS A 69 11.56 -4.44 20.96
N THR A 70 12.53 -4.40 21.86
CA THR A 70 13.25 -3.16 22.21
C THR A 70 14.05 -2.63 21.03
N GLU A 71 14.78 -3.48 20.31
CA GLU A 71 15.53 -3.07 19.10
C GLU A 71 14.61 -2.53 18.01
N PHE A 72 13.48 -3.21 17.77
CA PHE A 72 12.51 -2.75 16.78
C PHE A 72 11.92 -1.38 17.15
N LEU A 73 11.52 -1.19 18.41
CA LEU A 73 10.99 0.11 18.85
C LEU A 73 12.04 1.23 18.77
N ALA A 74 13.30 0.95 19.11
CA ALA A 74 14.39 1.90 18.98
C ALA A 74 14.66 2.27 17.50
N GLN A 75 14.55 1.30 16.58
CA GLN A 75 14.67 1.53 15.14
C GLN A 75 13.55 2.43 14.61
N VAL A 76 12.30 2.14 14.97
CA VAL A 76 11.14 2.96 14.58
C VAL A 76 11.28 4.40 15.13
N GLU A 77 11.74 4.56 16.36
CA GLU A 77 11.97 5.88 16.95
C GLU A 77 13.09 6.65 16.23
N ALA A 78 14.16 5.96 15.83
CA ALA A 78 15.25 6.56 15.06
C ALA A 78 14.77 7.03 13.67
N ASP A 79 13.92 6.25 13.01
CA ASP A 79 13.37 6.60 11.69
C ASP A 79 12.39 7.79 11.79
N LEU A 80 11.53 7.82 12.81
CA LEU A 80 10.68 8.99 13.11
C LEU A 80 11.49 10.26 13.39
N ARG A 81 12.62 10.15 14.11
CA ARG A 81 13.51 11.29 14.36
C ARG A 81 14.21 11.79 13.09
N ARG A 82 14.53 10.91 12.14
CA ARG A 82 15.09 11.30 10.84
C ARG A 82 14.08 12.05 9.99
N GLU A 83 12.81 11.65 10.01
CA GLU A 83 11.74 12.33 9.27
C GLU A 83 11.38 13.69 9.86
N THR A 84 11.52 13.85 11.19
CA THR A 84 11.20 15.10 11.90
C THR A 84 12.38 16.06 12.07
N ALA A 85 13.61 15.62 11.78
CA ALA A 85 14.76 16.50 11.81
C ALA A 85 14.60 17.60 10.74
N PRO A 86 14.67 18.89 11.10
CA PRO A 86 14.68 19.96 10.11
C PRO A 86 15.92 19.79 9.25
N VAL A 87 15.71 19.41 7.99
CA VAL A 87 16.75 19.43 6.96
C VAL A 87 17.21 20.88 6.84
N SER A 88 18.28 21.23 7.57
CA SER A 88 19.07 22.43 7.29
C SER A 88 19.75 22.18 5.95
N ARG A 89 19.00 22.38 4.87
CA ARG A 89 19.50 22.30 3.51
C ARG A 89 20.35 23.56 3.32
N PRO A 90 21.69 23.49 3.22
CA PRO A 90 22.41 24.59 2.63
C PRO A 90 21.84 24.80 1.23
N LEU A 91 21.34 26.01 0.96
CA LEU A 91 20.87 26.42 -0.37
C LEU A 91 21.97 26.08 -1.38
N PRO A 92 21.73 25.17 -2.35
CA PRO A 92 22.68 24.94 -3.41
C PRO A 92 22.79 26.25 -4.20
N GLN A 93 24.00 26.80 -4.26
CA GLN A 93 24.33 27.89 -5.19
C GLN A 93 23.89 27.48 -6.60
N ALA A 94 23.17 28.40 -7.25
CA ALA A 94 22.50 28.21 -8.53
C ALA A 94 23.48 28.16 -9.73
N GLU A 95 24.51 27.32 -9.69
CA GLU A 95 25.47 27.18 -10.80
C GLU A 95 25.42 25.83 -11.55
N THR A 96 24.65 24.84 -11.09
CA THR A 96 24.69 23.49 -11.69
C THR A 96 23.59 23.17 -12.71
N GLN A 97 22.58 24.02 -12.89
CA GLN A 97 21.44 23.70 -13.78
C GLN A 97 21.78 23.72 -15.27
N ALA A 98 22.71 24.57 -15.72
CA ALA A 98 23.08 24.65 -17.13
C ALA A 98 23.73 23.35 -17.62
N THR A 99 24.55 22.70 -16.79
CA THR A 99 25.31 21.51 -17.21
C THR A 99 24.44 20.26 -17.38
N PHE A 100 23.33 20.14 -16.63
CA PHE A 100 22.45 18.97 -16.71
C PHE A 100 21.60 18.98 -17.98
N VAL A 101 21.05 20.15 -18.35
CA VAL A 101 20.21 20.29 -19.55
C VAL A 101 21.03 20.11 -20.83
N GLU A 102 22.26 20.66 -20.88
CA GLU A 102 23.19 20.44 -22.00
C GLU A 102 23.54 18.96 -22.18
N ARG A 103 23.76 18.23 -21.08
CA ARG A 103 24.12 16.80 -21.10
C ARG A 103 22.97 15.91 -21.53
N LEU A 104 21.74 16.24 -21.13
CA LEU A 104 20.52 15.52 -21.53
C LEU A 104 20.23 15.69 -23.03
N ARG A 105 20.41 16.92 -23.55
CA ARG A 105 20.21 17.24 -24.98
C ARG A 105 21.25 16.55 -25.87
N GLN A 106 22.48 16.36 -25.39
CA GLN A 106 23.53 15.67 -26.14
C GLN A 106 23.31 14.16 -26.16
N TRP A 107 22.76 13.58 -25.08
CA TRP A 107 22.38 12.16 -25.03
C TRP A 107 21.19 11.85 -25.96
N TRP A 108 20.20 12.74 -26.05
CA TRP A 108 19.04 12.61 -26.97
C TRP A 108 19.39 12.72 -28.45
N ARG A 109 20.57 13.23 -28.80
CA ARG A 109 21.04 13.34 -30.19
C ARG A 109 21.82 12.12 -30.68
N ARG A 110 22.03 11.10 -29.84
CA ARG A 110 22.63 9.83 -30.27
C ARG A 110 21.53 8.80 -30.56
N PRO A 111 21.33 8.37 -31.83
CA PRO A 111 20.46 7.25 -32.14
C PRO A 111 21.20 5.96 -31.75
N GLY A 112 21.07 5.55 -30.49
CA GLY A 112 21.59 4.28 -29.99
C GLY A 112 20.44 3.35 -29.59
N PRO A 113 20.43 2.07 -29.97
CA PRO A 113 19.31 1.13 -29.77
C PRO A 113 19.11 0.65 -28.32
N GLN A 114 19.57 1.40 -27.30
CA GLN A 114 19.56 0.97 -25.90
C GLN A 114 18.50 1.65 -25.01
N ILE A 115 17.64 2.52 -25.55
CA ILE A 115 16.67 3.29 -24.74
C ILE A 115 15.30 2.58 -24.57
N ALA A 116 15.15 1.33 -25.03
CA ALA A 116 13.87 0.62 -24.88
C ALA A 116 13.59 0.15 -23.44
N PHE A 117 14.59 0.08 -22.56
CA PHE A 117 14.43 -0.50 -21.21
C PHE A 117 14.07 0.49 -20.10
N VAL A 118 14.22 1.81 -20.29
CA VAL A 118 14.05 2.80 -19.19
C VAL A 118 12.63 3.39 -19.14
N ALA A 119 11.86 3.31 -20.25
CA ALA A 119 10.50 3.86 -20.30
C ALA A 119 9.47 3.03 -19.49
N GLY A 120 9.66 1.72 -19.35
CA GLY A 120 8.74 0.85 -18.60
C GLY A 120 8.76 1.11 -17.08
N ALA A 121 9.94 1.29 -16.49
CA ALA A 121 10.08 1.46 -15.04
C ALA A 121 9.46 2.78 -14.53
N MET A 122 9.53 3.86 -15.32
CA MET A 122 8.94 5.15 -14.97
C MET A 122 7.41 5.12 -15.07
N ALA A 123 6.84 4.40 -16.04
CA ALA A 123 5.39 4.23 -16.12
C ALA A 123 4.84 3.44 -14.93
N VAL A 124 5.53 2.36 -14.51
CA VAL A 124 5.15 1.59 -13.31
C VAL A 124 5.21 2.44 -12.05
N LEU A 125 6.26 3.24 -11.84
CA LEU A 125 6.37 4.12 -10.66
C LEU A 125 5.32 5.23 -10.63
N VAL A 126 4.99 5.82 -11.78
CA VAL A 126 3.94 6.85 -11.88
C VAL A 126 2.56 6.23 -11.65
N THR A 127 2.30 5.04 -12.20
CA THR A 127 1.02 4.34 -12.02
C THR A 127 0.85 3.87 -10.58
N LEU A 128 1.91 3.34 -9.96
CA LEU A 128 1.92 2.95 -8.55
C LEU A 128 1.72 4.14 -7.60
N SER A 129 2.26 5.32 -7.95
CA SER A 129 2.05 6.56 -7.19
C SER A 129 0.61 7.07 -7.32
N ILE A 130 -0.01 6.96 -8.50
CA ILE A 130 -1.43 7.33 -8.70
C ILE A 130 -2.35 6.35 -7.96
N TYR A 131 -2.02 5.06 -7.94
CA TYR A 131 -2.82 4.03 -7.27
C TYR A 131 -2.78 4.15 -5.74
N THR A 132 -1.59 4.44 -5.16
CA THR A 132 -1.44 4.66 -3.71
C THR A 132 -2.11 5.97 -3.26
N PHE A 133 -2.09 7.02 -4.08
CA PHE A 133 -2.76 8.28 -3.75
C PHE A 133 -4.30 8.17 -3.80
N GLY A 134 -4.85 7.34 -4.70
CA GLY A 134 -6.30 7.07 -4.78
C GLY A 134 -6.87 6.27 -3.61
N LEU A 135 -6.05 5.45 -2.94
CA LEU A 135 -6.48 4.68 -1.76
C LEU A 135 -6.61 5.55 -0.50
N SER A 136 -5.80 6.62 -0.39
CA SER A 136 -5.79 7.50 0.77
C SER A 136 -7.08 8.32 0.90
N GLY A 137 -7.69 8.71 -0.23
CA GLY A 137 -8.98 9.42 -0.22
C GLY A 137 -10.15 8.60 0.31
N ARG A 138 -10.13 7.26 0.16
CA ARG A 138 -11.18 6.37 0.66
C ARG A 138 -11.13 6.18 2.19
N LEU A 139 -9.97 6.38 2.81
CA LEU A 139 -9.81 6.30 4.27
C LEU A 139 -10.35 7.54 4.97
N ASP A 140 -10.26 8.71 4.34
CA ASP A 140 -10.88 9.95 4.86
C ASP A 140 -12.40 9.89 4.77
N GLU A 141 -12.95 9.29 3.70
CA GLU A 141 -14.39 9.08 3.54
C GLU A 141 -14.93 8.09 4.59
N ALA A 142 -14.21 7.00 4.87
CA ALA A 142 -14.58 6.04 5.92
C ALA A 142 -14.45 6.63 7.34
N ARG A 143 -13.48 7.52 7.59
CA ARG A 143 -13.36 8.21 8.88
C ARG A 143 -14.46 9.25 9.08
N ALA A 144 -14.91 9.92 8.02
CA ALA A 144 -16.02 10.85 8.09
C ALA A 144 -17.34 10.13 8.47
N ASP A 145 -17.61 8.96 7.88
CA ASP A 145 -18.80 8.16 8.21
C ASP A 145 -18.79 7.67 9.67
N LEU A 146 -17.63 7.28 10.19
CA LEU A 146 -17.50 6.88 11.59
C LEU A 146 -17.76 8.06 12.55
N ALA A 147 -17.22 9.24 12.27
CA ALA A 147 -17.45 10.44 13.08
C ALA A 147 -18.93 10.85 13.11
N VAL A 148 -19.65 10.69 12.00
CA VAL A 148 -21.11 10.94 11.94
C VAL A 148 -21.88 9.93 12.79
N SER A 149 -21.46 8.66 12.80
CA SER A 149 -22.10 7.61 13.60
C SER A 149 -21.90 7.81 15.12
N GLU A 150 -20.71 8.24 15.54
CA GLU A 150 -20.43 8.56 16.96
C GLU A 150 -21.24 9.78 17.42
N ALA A 151 -21.34 10.81 16.58
CA ALA A 151 -22.15 12.00 16.89
C ALA A 151 -23.64 11.64 17.05
N ALA A 152 -24.17 10.78 16.17
CA ALA A 152 -25.56 10.33 16.25
C ALA A 152 -25.83 9.50 17.54
N GLN A 153 -24.88 8.66 17.96
CA GLN A 153 -25.01 7.90 19.22
C GLN A 153 -24.96 8.81 20.45
N ALA A 154 -24.06 9.80 20.49
CA ALA A 154 -23.98 10.76 21.61
C ALA A 154 -25.27 11.59 21.75
N GLN A 155 -25.97 11.84 20.64
CA GLN A 155 -27.22 12.58 20.65
C GLN A 155 -28.38 11.75 21.20
N LEU A 156 -28.45 10.46 20.85
CA LEU A 156 -29.43 9.52 21.40
C LEU A 156 -29.27 9.29 22.90
N SER A 157 -28.04 9.23 23.41
CA SER A 157 -27.79 9.11 24.86
C SER A 157 -28.24 10.37 25.61
N THR A 158 -28.00 11.54 25.04
CA THR A 158 -28.41 12.83 25.62
C THR A 158 -29.95 12.94 25.65
N ASP A 159 -30.62 12.54 24.57
CA ASP A 159 -32.09 12.52 24.51
C ASP A 159 -32.67 11.53 25.53
N GLN A 160 -32.08 10.34 25.70
CA GLN A 160 -32.50 9.40 26.74
C GLN A 160 -32.36 9.98 28.15
N GLU A 161 -31.24 10.64 28.47
CA GLU A 161 -31.05 11.27 29.77
C GLU A 161 -32.13 12.34 30.02
N SER A 162 -32.44 13.18 29.04
CA SER A 162 -33.49 14.20 29.18
C SER A 162 -34.89 13.62 29.43
N LEU A 163 -35.24 12.53 28.74
CA LEU A 163 -36.51 11.83 28.93
C LEU A 163 -36.59 11.19 30.32
N THR A 164 -35.48 10.63 30.81
CA THR A 164 -35.45 10.06 32.16
C THR A 164 -35.52 11.12 33.26
N ALA A 165 -34.91 12.29 33.05
CA ALA A 165 -34.97 13.41 33.98
C ALA A 165 -36.38 14.02 34.08
N ASP A 166 -37.08 14.14 32.95
CA ASP A 166 -38.46 14.66 32.91
C ASP A 166 -39.45 13.69 33.58
N LEU A 167 -39.27 12.38 33.39
CA LEU A 167 -40.03 11.34 34.08
C LEU A 167 -39.84 11.36 35.61
N MET A 168 -38.63 11.65 36.08
CA MET A 168 -38.32 11.78 37.53
C MET A 168 -38.91 13.05 38.14
N ALA A 169 -39.06 14.14 37.39
CA ALA A 169 -39.58 15.41 37.89
C ALA A 169 -41.10 15.44 38.04
N THR A 170 -41.82 14.47 37.45
CA THR A 170 -43.29 14.43 37.41
C THR A 170 -43.90 13.53 38.51
N HIS A 171 -43.08 13.01 39.42
CA HIS A 171 -43.48 12.20 40.59
C HIS A 171 -43.16 12.90 41.91
#